data_AF-A0A938CKZ7-F1
#
_entry.id   AF-A0A938CKZ7-F1
#
_cell.length_a   1.000
_cell.length_b   1.000
_cell.length_c   1.000
_cell.angle_alpha   90.00
_cell.angle_beta   90.00
_cell.angle_gamma   90.00
#
_symmetry.space_group_name_H-M   'P 1'
#
loop_
_entity.id
_entity.type
_entity.pdbx_description
1 polymer ?
#
loop_
_entity_poly.entity_id
_entity_poly.type
_entity_poly.pdbx_seq_one_letter_code
_entity_poly.pdbx_strand_id
1 'polypeptide(L)'
;MRVTDWKRQREASLEATKSGPPQRTANPFFGVGPITDGAADEADARMIRFEFENWLEKNYRKLDDKGRDLGPFTAAEIGRSMHRGYPADKFLLDMMREIHRYFEFPKANKMAVGLGGGHSGFTVAALHLITTNDKAQHVFIDTPAPETETAKAGGFFRQSWGAQVIEMMRYARNGDETRIHFAGHEGHIPASDQLERMGIKLFVGVGHETTGATTYSSADIANLIDWIDRNPAEHHAVLDATSMLGAMPWGTELVRQVMTKCCLFMPFQKAIGGISGYFIVSFTPAALALVERNQKTPSWAIPRQLKIAAPVDAKKPLTGERSVNVGPIYDPAQDKMLGGVINTFSTLAFAETTFGLLRAEKRIGSIAELNRRAAANRDAINEWASNNPLFELGVADTERRGAAVTLLKIKDADITDPALHARIITRSKQMLAYDGITHPNGEHEKGLDVARYVNAFPGTPGDYRAWIGGIRPIEDILALLDNLKYAYHRAKIVVLEEELAKENVTFPVANRGEGLVRRDDPARAYKVLVCDLIGLKLAKDGKPDASEVKAHVEAKGGVFHLGPLADEAKLAKGKIHFFYQPDLSTEAEILPQTDKGQYDAVIAAATFLPKASNFPLGGVRIGAGTGNMGSTSW
;
A
#
# COMPACT_ATOMS: atom_id res chain seq x y z
N MET A 1 17.69 -40.59 13.22
CA MET A 1 18.07 -39.28 13.80
C MET A 1 17.19 -38.14 13.32
N ARG A 2 17.04 -37.91 12.01
CA ARG A 2 16.26 -36.78 11.45
C ARG A 2 14.77 -36.77 11.84
N VAL A 3 14.06 -37.91 11.72
CA VAL A 3 12.63 -38.03 12.10
C VAL A 3 12.38 -37.73 13.58
N THR A 4 13.25 -38.25 14.47
CA THR A 4 13.14 -38.02 15.92
C THR A 4 13.33 -36.53 16.25
N ASP A 5 14.26 -35.87 15.58
CA ASP A 5 14.50 -34.45 15.76
C ASP A 5 13.31 -33.60 15.28
N TRP A 6 12.77 -33.86 14.10
CA TRP A 6 11.56 -33.18 13.62
C TRP A 6 10.36 -33.36 14.54
N LYS A 7 10.17 -34.54 15.12
CA LYS A 7 9.12 -34.77 16.14
C LYS A 7 9.33 -33.89 17.37
N ARG A 8 10.56 -33.81 17.89
CA ARG A 8 10.92 -32.93 19.02
C ARG A 8 10.65 -31.45 18.71
N GLN A 9 11.07 -30.98 17.54
CA GLN A 9 10.87 -29.59 17.11
C GLN A 9 9.39 -29.24 16.94
N ARG A 10 8.60 -30.17 16.38
CA ARG A 10 7.15 -30.05 16.25
C ARG A 10 6.49 -29.94 17.62
N GLU A 11 6.82 -30.82 18.56
CA GLU A 11 6.30 -30.80 19.94
C GLU A 11 6.60 -29.46 20.63
N ALA A 12 7.83 -28.96 20.50
CA ALA A 12 8.22 -27.66 21.06
C ALA A 12 7.41 -26.50 20.46
N SER A 13 7.10 -26.55 19.16
CA SER A 13 6.28 -25.52 18.50
C SER A 13 4.80 -25.62 18.89
N LEU A 14 4.28 -26.83 19.14
CA LEU A 14 2.93 -27.03 19.69
C LEU A 14 2.83 -26.45 21.09
N GLU A 15 3.81 -26.74 21.95
CA GLU A 15 3.89 -26.20 23.30
C GLU A 15 3.97 -24.66 23.29
N ALA A 16 4.78 -24.08 22.38
CA ALA A 16 4.89 -22.63 22.22
C ALA A 16 3.59 -21.94 21.76
N THR A 17 2.65 -22.70 21.19
CA THR A 17 1.37 -22.18 20.65
C THR A 17 0.14 -22.70 21.40
N LYS A 18 0.33 -23.44 22.49
CA LYS A 18 -0.75 -24.10 23.24
C LYS A 18 -1.80 -23.14 23.82
N SER A 19 -1.39 -21.91 24.12
CA SER A 19 -2.27 -20.87 24.70
C SER A 19 -3.23 -20.27 23.68
N GLY A 20 -3.17 -20.69 22.41
CA GLY A 20 -3.98 -20.13 21.34
C GLY A 20 -3.39 -18.84 20.74
N PRO A 21 -4.09 -18.25 19.75
CA PRO A 21 -3.62 -17.06 19.06
C PRO A 21 -3.52 -15.85 20.00
N PRO A 22 -2.52 -14.96 19.82
CA PRO A 22 -2.40 -13.70 20.55
C PRO A 22 -3.54 -12.71 20.28
N GLN A 23 -3.48 -11.55 20.95
CA GLN A 23 -4.39 -10.43 20.68
C GLN A 23 -4.31 -10.02 19.20
N ARG A 24 -5.48 -9.73 18.61
CA ARG A 24 -5.56 -9.23 17.22
C ARG A 24 -5.10 -7.78 17.14
N THR A 25 -4.51 -7.42 16.00
CA THR A 25 -4.27 -6.03 15.62
C THR A 25 -5.60 -5.35 15.28
N ALA A 26 -5.69 -4.04 15.50
CA ALA A 26 -6.88 -3.24 15.21
C ALA A 26 -7.08 -3.04 13.70
N ASN A 27 -6.00 -2.98 12.93
CA ASN A 27 -6.04 -2.96 11.47
C ASN A 27 -4.98 -3.93 10.91
N PRO A 28 -5.36 -4.88 10.02
CA PRO A 28 -4.48 -5.96 9.61
C PRO A 28 -3.47 -5.58 8.52
N PHE A 29 -3.49 -4.37 7.95
CA PHE A 29 -2.68 -4.01 6.78
C PHE A 29 -1.29 -3.44 7.13
N PHE A 30 -0.34 -4.30 7.49
CA PHE A 30 1.03 -3.91 7.83
C PHE A 30 2.00 -3.85 6.64
N GLY A 31 1.56 -4.27 5.45
CA GLY A 31 2.40 -4.19 4.27
C GLY A 31 2.80 -2.78 3.89
N VAL A 32 3.96 -2.68 3.24
CA VAL A 32 4.52 -1.39 2.83
C VAL A 32 3.94 -0.97 1.48
N GLY A 33 2.70 -0.49 1.50
CA GLY A 33 1.92 0.03 0.36
C GLY A 33 1.39 1.44 0.64
N PRO A 34 0.23 1.83 0.07
CA PRO A 34 -0.47 3.02 0.52
C PRO A 34 -0.69 2.97 2.04
N ILE A 35 -0.30 4.01 2.79
CA ILE A 35 -0.60 4.07 4.21
C ILE A 35 -2.11 4.00 4.34
N THR A 36 -2.56 3.04 5.14
CA THR A 36 -3.98 2.80 5.40
C THR A 36 -4.60 4.10 5.91
N ASP A 37 -5.79 4.44 5.42
CA ASP A 37 -6.71 5.39 6.06
C ASP A 37 -7.03 5.02 7.53
N GLY A 38 -6.61 3.83 7.95
CA GLY A 38 -6.76 3.26 9.27
C GLY A 38 -8.19 2.77 9.48
N ALA A 39 -8.90 2.41 8.41
CA ALA A 39 -10.13 1.66 8.50
C ALA A 39 -9.86 0.31 9.19
N ALA A 40 -10.71 -0.08 10.14
CA ALA A 40 -10.57 -1.36 10.85
C ALA A 40 -10.93 -2.55 9.95
N ASP A 41 -12.00 -2.40 9.18
CA ASP A 41 -12.55 -3.41 8.27
C ASP A 41 -13.33 -2.76 7.11
N GLU A 42 -13.97 -3.59 6.29
CA GLU A 42 -14.78 -3.16 5.15
C GLU A 42 -16.02 -2.35 5.56
N ALA A 43 -16.61 -2.61 6.73
CA ALA A 43 -17.76 -1.85 7.21
C ALA A 43 -17.32 -0.43 7.61
N ASP A 44 -16.23 -0.30 8.36
CA ASP A 44 -15.63 0.99 8.71
C ASP A 44 -15.20 1.77 7.45
N ALA A 45 -14.57 1.09 6.47
CA ALA A 45 -14.20 1.71 5.20
C ALA A 45 -15.40 2.34 4.45
N ARG A 46 -16.55 1.67 4.45
CA ARG A 46 -17.79 2.20 3.86
C ARG A 46 -18.35 3.39 4.65
N MET A 47 -18.27 3.34 5.98
CA MET A 47 -18.68 4.47 6.82
C MET A 47 -17.81 5.70 6.57
N ILE A 48 -16.50 5.51 6.46
CA ILE A 48 -15.54 6.57 6.10
C ILE A 48 -15.88 7.15 4.72
N ARG A 49 -16.33 6.33 3.78
CA ARG A 49 -16.79 6.82 2.47
C ARG A 49 -17.98 7.76 2.59
N PHE A 50 -18.98 7.43 3.41
CA PHE A 50 -20.11 8.33 3.66
C PHE A 50 -19.68 9.63 4.35
N GLU A 51 -18.73 9.55 5.29
CA GLU A 51 -18.15 10.75 5.93
C GLU A 51 -17.43 11.65 4.91
N PHE A 52 -16.65 11.04 4.01
CA PHE A 52 -15.96 11.75 2.93
C PHE A 52 -16.96 12.48 2.01
N GLU A 53 -18.01 11.79 1.56
CA GLU A 53 -19.01 12.38 0.66
C GLU A 53 -19.74 13.55 1.33
N ASN A 54 -20.14 13.39 2.59
CA ASN A 54 -20.74 14.48 3.36
C ASN A 54 -19.78 15.66 3.56
N TRP A 55 -18.49 15.39 3.85
CA TRP A 55 -17.47 16.43 3.94
C TRP A 55 -17.29 17.16 2.60
N LEU A 56 -17.23 16.43 1.49
CA LEU A 56 -17.09 16.99 0.15
C LEU A 56 -18.25 17.95 -0.16
N GLU A 57 -19.48 17.48 0.03
CA GLU A 57 -20.68 18.26 -0.29
C GLU A 57 -20.82 19.52 0.59
N LYS A 58 -20.30 19.47 1.81
CA LYS A 58 -20.28 20.62 2.72
C LYS A 58 -19.25 21.68 2.32
N ASN A 59 -18.07 21.26 1.87
CA ASN A 59 -16.93 22.16 1.65
C ASN A 59 -16.85 22.73 0.23
N TYR A 60 -17.53 22.10 -0.74
CA TYR A 60 -17.47 22.49 -2.15
C TYR A 60 -18.89 22.70 -2.70
N ARG A 61 -19.27 23.99 -2.85
CA ARG A 61 -20.62 24.45 -3.18
C ARG A 61 -20.66 25.09 -4.55
N LYS A 62 -21.68 24.79 -5.35
CA LYS A 62 -21.90 25.46 -6.63
C LYS A 62 -22.47 26.84 -6.38
N LEU A 63 -21.87 27.86 -6.95
CA LEU A 63 -22.33 29.23 -6.87
C LEU A 63 -22.72 29.71 -8.26
N ASP A 64 -23.83 30.44 -8.37
CA ASP A 64 -24.16 31.14 -9.62
C ASP A 64 -23.33 32.43 -9.80
N ASP A 65 -23.59 33.15 -10.90
CA ASP A 65 -22.93 34.41 -11.23
C ASP A 65 -23.17 35.55 -10.21
N LYS A 66 -24.14 35.38 -9.31
CA LYS A 66 -24.46 36.30 -8.21
C LYS A 66 -24.02 35.77 -6.84
N GLY A 67 -23.31 34.64 -6.81
CA GLY A 67 -22.82 34.01 -5.58
C GLY A 67 -23.90 33.26 -4.78
N ARG A 68 -25.08 32.98 -5.35
CA ARG A 68 -26.12 32.19 -4.68
C ARG A 68 -25.75 30.70 -4.72
N ASP A 69 -25.92 30.01 -3.58
CA ASP A 69 -25.66 28.58 -3.47
C ASP A 69 -26.71 27.77 -4.24
N LEU A 70 -26.25 26.99 -5.22
CA LEU A 70 -27.05 26.11 -6.07
C LEU A 70 -27.02 24.64 -5.60
N GLY A 71 -26.34 24.35 -4.50
CA GLY A 71 -26.17 23.00 -3.96
C GLY A 71 -24.71 22.51 -4.04
N PRO A 72 -24.44 21.31 -3.51
CA PRO A 72 -23.10 20.76 -3.44
C PRO A 72 -22.57 20.24 -4.78
N PHE A 73 -21.25 20.11 -4.87
CA PHE A 73 -20.64 19.11 -5.75
C PHE A 73 -20.66 17.74 -5.08
N THR A 74 -21.19 16.73 -5.78
CA THR A 74 -21.20 15.34 -5.31
C THR A 74 -19.96 14.58 -5.79
N ALA A 75 -19.59 13.49 -5.12
CA ALA A 75 -18.46 12.67 -5.56
C ALA A 75 -18.66 12.11 -6.99
N ALA A 76 -19.89 11.72 -7.33
CA ALA A 76 -20.24 11.23 -8.66
C ALA A 76 -20.09 12.31 -9.74
N GLU A 77 -20.36 13.57 -9.43
CA GLU A 77 -20.14 14.68 -10.35
C GLU A 77 -18.67 15.02 -10.49
N ILE A 78 -17.93 15.10 -9.38
CA ILE A 78 -16.49 15.39 -9.40
C ILE A 78 -15.72 14.33 -10.19
N GLY A 79 -16.09 13.06 -10.07
CA GLY A 79 -15.51 11.97 -10.87
C GLY A 79 -15.72 12.10 -12.40
N ARG A 80 -16.62 12.98 -12.85
CA ARG A 80 -16.90 13.28 -14.26
C ARG A 80 -16.55 14.72 -14.65
N SER A 81 -16.04 15.52 -13.71
CA SER A 81 -15.90 16.97 -13.85
C SER A 81 -14.61 17.38 -14.58
N MET A 82 -14.54 18.66 -14.93
CA MET A 82 -13.36 19.28 -15.54
C MET A 82 -12.22 19.40 -14.53
N HIS A 83 -10.98 19.44 -15.03
CA HIS A 83 -9.74 19.53 -14.24
C HIS A 83 -9.18 20.96 -14.15
N ARG A 84 -9.99 21.97 -14.50
CA ARG A 84 -9.61 23.39 -14.52
C ARG A 84 -10.80 24.24 -14.09
N GLY A 85 -10.52 25.38 -13.47
CA GLY A 85 -11.55 26.27 -12.97
C GLY A 85 -12.17 25.74 -11.68
N TYR A 86 -13.14 26.48 -11.15
CA TYR A 86 -13.86 26.04 -9.96
C TYR A 86 -14.74 24.81 -10.30
N PRO A 87 -14.73 23.73 -9.48
CA PRO A 87 -14.05 23.58 -8.17
C PRO A 87 -12.66 22.92 -8.23
N ALA A 88 -12.19 22.47 -9.40
CA ALA A 88 -10.92 21.76 -9.57
C ALA A 88 -9.71 22.52 -8.98
N ASP A 89 -9.62 23.83 -9.28
CA ASP A 89 -8.52 24.67 -8.78
C ASP A 89 -8.56 24.78 -7.24
N LYS A 90 -9.76 24.76 -6.64
CA LYS A 90 -9.94 24.79 -5.19
C LYS A 90 -9.49 23.47 -4.55
N PHE A 91 -9.85 22.32 -5.13
CA PHE A 91 -9.39 21.01 -4.62
C PHE A 91 -7.87 20.90 -4.59
N LEU A 92 -7.22 21.34 -5.67
CA LEU A 92 -5.78 21.38 -5.76
C LEU A 92 -5.18 22.31 -4.69
N LEU A 93 -5.71 23.53 -4.57
CA LEU A 93 -5.21 24.51 -3.61
C LEU A 93 -5.37 24.02 -2.16
N ASP A 94 -6.55 23.53 -1.80
CA ASP A 94 -6.82 23.03 -0.44
C ASP A 94 -5.91 21.83 -0.12
N MET A 95 -5.73 20.89 -1.04
CA MET A 95 -4.80 19.78 -0.86
C MET A 95 -3.36 20.26 -0.63
N MET A 96 -2.87 21.16 -1.49
CA MET A 96 -1.50 21.69 -1.35
C MET A 96 -1.32 22.46 -0.05
N ARG A 97 -2.33 23.25 0.36
CA ARG A 97 -2.34 23.98 1.62
C ARG A 97 -2.31 23.02 2.81
N GLU A 98 -3.17 22.01 2.85
CA GLU A 98 -3.25 21.10 3.98
C GLU A 98 -2.00 20.23 4.11
N ILE A 99 -1.43 19.73 3.00
CA ILE A 99 -0.14 19.03 3.03
C ILE A 99 0.96 19.97 3.55
N HIS A 100 1.04 21.21 3.04
CA HIS A 100 2.05 22.18 3.48
C HIS A 100 1.95 22.45 4.99
N ARG A 101 0.73 22.74 5.45
CA ARG A 101 0.42 23.10 6.84
C ARG A 101 0.66 21.94 7.79
N TYR A 102 0.09 20.77 7.52
CA TYR A 102 0.13 19.64 8.46
C TYR A 102 1.56 19.16 8.69
N PHE A 103 2.38 19.12 7.64
CA PHE A 103 3.79 18.73 7.74
C PHE A 103 4.71 19.89 8.12
N GLU A 104 4.16 21.07 8.45
CA GLU A 104 4.90 22.23 8.96
C GLU A 104 6.06 22.68 8.05
N PHE A 105 5.86 22.60 6.73
CA PHE A 105 6.83 23.16 5.80
C PHE A 105 6.94 24.69 6.00
N PRO A 106 8.15 25.28 5.97
CA PRO A 106 8.26 26.73 6.11
C PRO A 106 7.59 27.47 4.96
N LYS A 107 7.01 28.65 5.23
CA LYS A 107 6.41 29.51 4.19
C LYS A 107 7.40 29.97 3.13
N ALA A 108 8.70 29.93 3.40
CA ALA A 108 9.72 30.23 2.40
C ALA A 108 9.86 29.11 1.35
N ASN A 109 9.51 27.87 1.70
CA ASN A 109 9.63 26.72 0.83
C ASN A 109 8.35 26.57 0.00
N LYS A 110 8.49 26.55 -1.33
CA LYS A 110 7.36 26.36 -2.25
C LYS A 110 7.27 24.89 -2.65
N MET A 111 6.07 24.41 -2.93
CA MET A 111 5.83 23.00 -3.24
C MET A 111 5.37 22.81 -4.68
N ALA A 112 6.14 22.08 -5.48
CA ALA A 112 5.72 21.60 -6.78
C ALA A 112 4.83 20.36 -6.65
N VAL A 113 3.93 20.13 -7.61
CA VAL A 113 3.09 18.93 -7.69
C VAL A 113 3.12 18.32 -9.10
N GLY A 114 3.04 17.00 -9.21
CA GLY A 114 2.99 16.29 -10.49
C GLY A 114 2.51 14.85 -10.40
N LEU A 115 2.60 14.13 -11.53
CA LEU A 115 2.18 12.73 -11.67
C LEU A 115 3.36 11.76 -11.70
N GLY A 116 3.08 10.50 -11.38
CA GLY A 116 3.99 9.36 -11.51
C GLY A 116 4.59 8.85 -10.20
N GLY A 117 4.17 9.42 -9.06
CA GLY A 117 4.60 8.97 -7.73
C GLY A 117 6.11 9.16 -7.48
N GLY A 118 6.70 8.29 -6.66
CA GLY A 118 8.06 8.47 -6.11
C GLY A 118 9.15 8.56 -7.17
N HIS A 119 9.17 7.64 -8.14
CA HIS A 119 10.16 7.64 -9.22
C HIS A 119 10.10 8.91 -10.07
N SER A 120 8.91 9.38 -10.42
CA SER A 120 8.77 10.65 -11.14
C SER A 120 9.14 11.84 -10.26
N GLY A 121 8.80 11.84 -8.97
CA GLY A 121 9.18 12.89 -8.03
C GLY A 121 10.70 13.07 -7.93
N PHE A 122 11.44 11.96 -7.77
CA PHE A 122 12.91 11.97 -7.82
C PHE A 122 13.42 12.48 -9.16
N THR A 123 12.92 11.91 -10.26
CA THR A 123 13.33 12.28 -11.62
C THR A 123 13.14 13.78 -11.85
N VAL A 124 12.02 14.34 -11.40
CA VAL A 124 11.74 15.78 -11.51
C VAL A 124 12.76 16.59 -10.72
N ALA A 125 13.07 16.22 -9.47
CA ALA A 125 14.09 16.92 -8.71
C ALA A 125 15.47 16.85 -9.40
N ALA A 126 15.89 15.66 -9.82
CA ALA A 126 17.18 15.43 -10.50
C ALA A 126 17.28 16.22 -11.81
N LEU A 127 16.26 16.17 -12.68
CA LEU A 127 16.23 16.86 -13.97
C LEU A 127 16.31 18.39 -13.86
N HIS A 128 15.98 18.96 -12.70
CA HIS A 128 15.99 20.41 -12.49
C HIS A 128 17.15 20.90 -11.62
N LEU A 129 17.66 20.09 -10.69
CA LEU A 129 18.75 20.47 -9.77
C LEU A 129 20.14 20.09 -10.30
N ILE A 130 20.27 18.96 -11.02
CA ILE A 130 21.53 18.53 -11.60
C ILE A 130 21.75 19.29 -12.91
N THR A 131 22.99 19.74 -13.13
CA THR A 131 23.43 20.33 -14.39
C THR A 131 24.80 19.79 -14.80
N THR A 132 24.91 19.52 -16.09
CA THR A 132 26.16 19.18 -16.76
C THR A 132 26.88 20.41 -17.31
N ASN A 133 26.27 21.59 -17.22
CA ASN A 133 26.82 22.81 -17.79
C ASN A 133 27.68 23.60 -16.78
N ASP A 134 27.57 23.28 -15.49
CA ASP A 134 28.53 23.71 -14.47
C ASP A 134 29.49 22.56 -14.13
N LYS A 135 30.77 22.71 -14.50
CA LYS A 135 31.81 21.72 -14.23
C LYS A 135 32.15 21.62 -12.74
N ALA A 136 31.87 22.66 -11.95
CA ALA A 136 32.12 22.67 -10.52
C ALA A 136 31.01 21.99 -9.71
N GLN A 137 29.87 21.63 -10.32
CA GLN A 137 28.82 20.91 -9.60
C GLN A 137 29.20 19.43 -9.47
N HIS A 138 29.63 19.05 -8.27
CA HIS A 138 29.78 17.64 -7.89
C HIS A 138 28.55 17.19 -7.10
N VAL A 139 28.13 15.93 -7.32
CA VAL A 139 26.93 15.34 -6.72
C VAL A 139 27.33 14.21 -5.79
N PHE A 140 26.89 14.25 -4.55
CA PHE A 140 27.03 13.15 -3.61
C PHE A 140 25.74 12.34 -3.52
N ILE A 141 25.86 11.01 -3.53
CA ILE A 141 24.75 10.08 -3.42
C ILE A 141 25.00 9.15 -2.22
N ASP A 142 24.03 9.05 -1.34
CA ASP A 142 24.13 8.37 -0.03
C ASP A 142 24.07 6.82 -0.09
N THR A 143 24.61 6.26 -1.16
CA THR A 143 24.59 4.83 -1.43
C THR A 143 25.97 4.39 -1.92
N PRO A 144 26.38 3.12 -1.68
CA PRO A 144 27.55 2.55 -2.35
C PRO A 144 27.38 2.62 -3.87
N ALA A 145 28.49 2.80 -4.58
CA ALA A 145 28.48 2.85 -6.03
C ALA A 145 27.75 1.61 -6.60
N PRO A 146 26.78 1.79 -7.51
CA PRO A 146 26.06 0.67 -8.12
C PRO A 146 27.01 -0.38 -8.71
N GLU A 147 26.55 -1.63 -8.73
CA GLU A 147 27.29 -2.81 -9.22
C GLU A 147 28.51 -3.23 -8.36
N THR A 148 28.81 -2.53 -7.27
CA THR A 148 29.81 -3.00 -6.28
C THR A 148 29.27 -4.10 -5.37
N GLU A 149 30.14 -4.91 -4.75
CA GLU A 149 29.70 -5.92 -3.77
C GLU A 149 28.93 -5.30 -2.59
N THR A 150 29.37 -4.14 -2.10
CA THR A 150 28.68 -3.41 -1.02
C THR A 150 27.28 -2.96 -1.44
N ALA A 151 27.09 -2.59 -2.71
CA ALA A 151 25.80 -2.16 -3.25
C ALA A 151 24.77 -3.30 -3.35
N LYS A 152 25.20 -4.57 -3.46
CA LYS A 152 24.28 -5.72 -3.55
C LYS A 152 23.42 -5.89 -2.30
N ALA A 153 23.93 -5.45 -1.14
CA ALA A 153 23.20 -5.45 0.12
C ALA A 153 22.38 -4.16 0.33
N GLY A 154 22.53 -3.18 -0.57
CA GLY A 154 21.89 -1.87 -0.47
C GLY A 154 20.40 -1.91 -0.78
N GLY A 155 19.67 -0.96 -0.22
CA GLY A 155 18.26 -0.75 -0.49
C GLY A 155 17.97 -0.33 -1.93
N PHE A 156 16.80 -0.76 -2.42
CA PHE A 156 16.38 -0.61 -3.80
C PHE A 156 16.29 0.86 -4.23
N PHE A 157 15.72 1.74 -3.39
CA PHE A 157 15.48 3.13 -3.79
C PHE A 157 16.78 3.90 -3.90
N ARG A 158 17.67 3.78 -2.90
CA ARG A 158 19.01 4.39 -2.95
C ARG A 158 19.78 3.97 -4.20
N GLN A 159 19.81 2.67 -4.51
CA GLN A 159 20.49 2.16 -5.70
C GLN A 159 19.84 2.64 -7.00
N SER A 160 18.51 2.69 -7.05
CA SER A 160 17.77 3.23 -8.20
C SER A 160 18.10 4.69 -8.48
N TRP A 161 18.20 5.53 -7.44
CA TRP A 161 18.58 6.94 -7.59
C TRP A 161 20.03 7.09 -8.05
N GLY A 162 20.95 6.30 -7.49
CA GLY A 162 22.34 6.26 -7.90
C GLY A 162 22.50 5.89 -9.38
N ALA A 163 21.85 4.81 -9.81
CA ALA A 163 21.87 4.36 -11.21
C ALA A 163 21.30 5.42 -12.16
N GLN A 164 20.16 6.04 -11.81
CA GLN A 164 19.56 7.07 -12.65
C GLN A 164 20.46 8.30 -12.81
N VAL A 165 21.13 8.75 -11.74
CA VAL A 165 22.07 9.89 -11.82
C VAL A 165 23.29 9.55 -12.68
N ILE A 166 23.80 8.32 -12.58
CA ILE A 166 24.86 7.82 -13.49
C ILE A 166 24.39 7.92 -14.93
N GLU A 167 23.22 7.38 -15.27
CA GLU A 167 22.71 7.42 -16.65
C GLU A 167 22.54 8.86 -17.16
N MET A 168 21.98 9.75 -16.32
CA MET A 168 21.81 11.16 -16.67
C MET A 168 23.16 11.83 -16.98
N MET A 169 24.20 11.56 -16.20
CA MET A 169 25.54 12.13 -16.42
C MET A 169 26.27 11.43 -17.58
N ARG A 170 26.12 10.12 -17.76
CA ARG A 170 26.76 9.35 -18.83
C ARG A 170 26.29 9.77 -20.22
N TYR A 171 24.99 10.00 -20.38
CA TYR A 171 24.38 10.21 -21.69
C TYR A 171 24.11 11.66 -22.06
N ALA A 172 24.40 12.61 -21.17
CA ALA A 172 24.29 14.03 -21.45
C ALA A 172 25.54 14.59 -22.15
N ARG A 173 25.36 15.57 -23.04
CA ARG A 173 26.44 16.14 -23.89
C ARG A 173 27.69 16.62 -23.12
N ASN A 174 27.50 17.17 -21.92
CA ASN A 174 28.58 17.69 -21.08
C ASN A 174 28.68 16.92 -19.75
N GLY A 175 28.05 15.76 -19.66
CA GLY A 175 28.02 14.99 -18.43
C GLY A 175 29.34 14.26 -18.19
N ASP A 176 29.61 13.97 -16.92
CA ASP A 176 30.88 13.40 -16.46
C ASP A 176 30.65 12.62 -15.16
N GLU A 177 30.77 11.29 -15.23
CA GLU A 177 30.56 10.39 -14.10
C GLU A 177 31.58 10.59 -12.97
N THR A 178 32.75 11.16 -13.25
CA THR A 178 33.78 11.42 -12.22
C THR A 178 33.37 12.49 -11.20
N ARG A 179 32.30 13.24 -11.50
CA ARG A 179 31.69 14.22 -10.59
C ARG A 179 30.61 13.63 -9.69
N ILE A 180 30.34 12.32 -9.79
CA ILE A 180 29.42 11.60 -8.92
C ILE A 180 30.23 10.92 -7.83
N HIS A 181 29.86 11.18 -6.58
CA HIS A 181 30.49 10.62 -5.39
C HIS A 181 29.50 9.76 -4.64
N PHE A 182 29.96 8.60 -4.18
CA PHE A 182 29.13 7.61 -3.52
C PHE A 182 29.56 7.43 -2.06
N ALA A 183 28.60 7.15 -1.19
CA ALA A 183 28.89 6.79 0.19
C ALA A 183 29.59 5.42 0.26
N GLY A 184 30.56 5.26 1.17
CA GLY A 184 31.24 3.97 1.34
C GLY A 184 30.33 2.87 1.90
N HIS A 185 29.26 3.25 2.60
CA HIS A 185 28.21 2.37 3.10
C HIS A 185 26.87 3.08 2.99
N GLU A 186 25.80 2.30 2.93
CA GLU A 186 24.44 2.79 2.77
C GLU A 186 24.03 3.71 3.94
N GLY A 187 23.43 4.86 3.63
CA GLY A 187 22.89 5.74 4.67
C GLY A 187 23.92 6.62 5.36
N HIS A 188 25.17 6.64 4.90
CA HIS A 188 26.17 7.49 5.50
C HIS A 188 26.21 8.88 4.89
N ILE A 189 26.29 9.90 5.75
CA ILE A 189 26.59 11.27 5.35
C ILE A 189 27.95 11.66 5.93
N PRO A 190 28.97 11.92 5.08
CA PRO A 190 30.28 12.36 5.53
C PRO A 190 30.22 13.67 6.31
N ALA A 191 31.26 13.94 7.11
CA ALA A 191 31.42 15.24 7.74
C ALA A 191 31.44 16.37 6.69
N SER A 192 30.96 17.56 7.08
CA SER A 192 30.89 18.74 6.21
C SER A 192 32.24 19.13 5.59
N ASP A 193 33.33 19.08 6.36
CA ASP A 193 34.70 19.30 5.85
C ASP A 193 35.06 18.34 4.71
N GLN A 194 34.59 17.10 4.77
CA GLN A 194 34.85 16.11 3.73
C GLN A 194 34.02 16.42 2.48
N LEU A 195 32.74 16.77 2.63
CA LEU A 195 31.88 17.19 1.51
C LEU A 195 32.46 18.42 0.80
N GLU A 196 33.00 19.39 1.54
CA GLU A 196 33.67 20.57 0.95
C GLU A 196 34.96 20.20 0.21
N ARG A 197 35.82 19.34 0.79
CA ARG A 197 37.04 18.86 0.11
C ARG A 197 36.75 18.10 -1.18
N MET A 198 35.61 17.40 -1.24
CA MET A 198 35.14 16.70 -2.43
C MET A 198 34.53 17.64 -3.49
N GLY A 199 34.33 18.92 -3.15
CA GLY A 199 33.73 19.92 -4.02
C GLY A 199 32.22 19.73 -4.22
N ILE A 200 31.54 19.01 -3.31
CA ILE A 200 30.11 18.71 -3.43
C ILE A 200 29.31 20.01 -3.43
N LYS A 201 28.33 20.10 -4.35
CA LYS A 201 27.34 21.19 -4.39
C LYS A 201 25.90 20.67 -4.26
N LEU A 202 25.67 19.41 -4.60
CA LEU A 202 24.36 18.78 -4.46
C LEU A 202 24.48 17.43 -3.74
N PHE A 203 23.74 17.29 -2.65
CA PHE A 203 23.52 16.02 -1.98
C PHE A 203 22.18 15.42 -2.43
N VAL A 204 22.20 14.14 -2.77
CA VAL A 204 21.03 13.35 -3.12
C VAL A 204 20.97 12.16 -2.17
N GLY A 205 19.84 11.96 -1.50
CA GLY A 205 19.72 10.79 -0.65
C GLY A 205 18.31 10.33 -0.32
N VAL A 206 18.24 9.22 0.41
CA VAL A 206 16.99 8.60 0.86
C VAL A 206 16.85 8.73 2.37
N GLY A 207 15.89 9.57 2.78
CA GLY A 207 15.64 9.86 4.18
C GLY A 207 15.32 8.63 5.01
N HIS A 208 14.49 7.74 4.45
CA HIS A 208 14.15 6.45 5.02
C HIS A 208 14.10 5.42 3.90
N GLU A 209 15.05 4.49 3.86
CA GLU A 209 15.11 3.44 2.85
C GLU A 209 14.11 2.34 3.19
N THR A 210 13.00 2.36 2.45
CA THR A 210 11.84 1.52 2.72
C THR A 210 12.12 0.02 2.57
N THR A 211 13.06 -0.40 1.72
CA THR A 211 13.33 -1.83 1.52
C THR A 211 14.30 -2.37 2.56
N GLY A 212 15.35 -1.60 2.86
CA GLY A 212 16.36 -1.92 3.87
C GLY A 212 15.93 -1.60 5.30
N ALA A 213 14.83 -0.86 5.48
CA ALA A 213 14.36 -0.36 6.77
C ALA A 213 15.40 0.50 7.52
N THR A 214 16.24 1.24 6.78
CA THR A 214 17.28 2.11 7.34
C THR A 214 16.89 3.59 7.24
N THR A 215 17.44 4.40 8.14
CA THR A 215 17.33 5.86 8.16
C THR A 215 18.70 6.44 8.52
N TYR A 216 18.92 7.74 8.29
CA TYR A 216 20.13 8.41 8.77
C TYR A 216 20.21 8.41 10.29
N SER A 217 21.44 8.42 10.84
CA SER A 217 21.65 8.76 12.25
C SER A 217 21.47 10.26 12.48
N SER A 218 21.32 10.69 13.73
CA SER A 218 21.29 12.13 14.07
C SER A 218 22.60 12.83 13.70
N ALA A 219 23.74 12.13 13.78
CA ALA A 219 25.04 12.66 13.40
C ALA A 219 25.17 12.87 11.88
N ASP A 220 24.67 11.91 11.08
CA ASP A 220 24.63 12.05 9.62
C ASP A 220 23.81 13.29 9.21
N ILE A 221 22.64 13.49 9.82
CA ILE A 221 21.81 14.68 9.57
C ILE A 221 22.50 15.96 10.04
N ALA A 222 23.13 15.96 11.21
CA ALA A 222 23.86 17.13 11.68
C ALA A 222 24.99 17.54 10.72
N ASN A 223 25.72 16.56 10.16
CA ASN A 223 26.74 16.81 9.14
C ASN A 223 26.16 17.44 7.87
N LEU A 224 25.00 16.94 7.40
CA LEU A 224 24.33 17.48 6.21
C LEU A 224 23.92 18.94 6.43
N ILE A 225 23.34 19.24 7.59
CA ILE A 225 22.87 20.57 7.93
C ILE A 225 24.03 21.54 8.09
N ASP A 226 25.11 21.15 8.77
CA ASP A 226 26.33 21.96 8.88
C ASP A 226 26.91 22.26 7.49
N TRP A 227 26.99 21.28 6.60
CA TRP A 227 27.46 21.49 5.24
C TRP A 227 26.59 22.49 4.47
N ILE A 228 25.25 22.40 4.56
CA ILE A 228 24.35 23.38 3.91
C ILE A 228 24.59 24.79 4.46
N ASP A 229 24.75 24.94 5.77
CA ASP A 229 24.91 26.26 6.42
C ASP A 229 26.20 26.99 6.02
N ARG A 230 27.25 26.24 5.62
CA ARG A 230 28.50 26.84 5.16
C ARG A 230 28.36 27.62 3.85
N ASN A 231 27.44 27.20 2.97
CA ASN A 231 27.15 27.93 1.73
C ASN A 231 25.74 27.62 1.19
N PRO A 232 24.66 28.14 1.80
CA PRO A 232 23.29 27.78 1.43
C PRO A 232 22.89 28.24 0.02
N ALA A 233 23.68 29.10 -0.62
CA ALA A 233 23.45 29.55 -1.99
C ALA A 233 23.92 28.53 -3.05
N GLU A 234 24.88 27.66 -2.70
CA GLU A 234 25.44 26.64 -3.59
C GLU A 234 25.32 25.20 -3.08
N HIS A 235 25.21 25.00 -1.77
CA HIS A 235 25.03 23.70 -1.13
C HIS A 235 23.54 23.38 -1.03
N HIS A 236 23.10 22.40 -1.80
CA HIS A 236 21.71 21.96 -1.83
C HIS A 236 21.61 20.48 -1.45
N ALA A 237 20.56 20.10 -0.74
CA ALA A 237 20.22 18.71 -0.49
C ALA A 237 18.83 18.41 -1.00
N VAL A 238 18.65 17.27 -1.66
CA VAL A 238 17.35 16.67 -1.95
C VAL A 238 17.26 15.31 -1.28
N LEU A 239 16.26 15.14 -0.42
CA LEU A 239 15.97 13.89 0.26
C LEU A 239 14.68 13.28 -0.29
N ASP A 240 14.72 11.99 -0.58
CA ASP A 240 13.53 11.15 -0.71
C ASP A 240 12.85 11.04 0.66
N ALA A 241 11.76 11.78 0.80
CA ALA A 241 10.96 11.84 2.01
C ALA A 241 9.80 10.84 2.00
N THR A 242 9.76 9.92 1.03
CA THR A 242 8.62 9.03 0.76
C THR A 242 8.14 8.28 2.00
N SER A 243 9.03 7.63 2.75
CA SER A 243 8.72 6.99 4.03
C SER A 243 9.31 7.72 5.24
N MET A 244 10.08 8.78 5.03
CA MET A 244 10.72 9.55 6.11
C MET A 244 9.74 10.50 6.80
N LEU A 245 8.87 11.14 6.02
CA LEU A 245 8.00 12.20 6.52
C LEU A 245 7.04 11.65 7.59
N GLY A 246 7.04 12.25 8.79
CA GLY A 246 6.29 11.74 9.94
C GLY A 246 6.91 10.52 10.65
N ALA A 247 8.14 10.16 10.29
CA ALA A 247 8.91 9.08 10.91
C ALA A 247 10.40 9.43 11.04
N MET A 248 10.71 10.66 11.44
CA MET A 248 12.08 11.17 11.60
C MET A 248 12.53 11.06 13.07
N PRO A 249 13.43 10.13 13.43
CA PRO A 249 13.79 9.86 14.82
C PRO A 249 15.00 10.67 15.31
N TRP A 250 15.12 11.94 14.90
CA TRP A 250 16.32 12.77 15.11
C TRP A 250 16.15 13.87 16.17
N GLY A 251 14.97 13.94 16.79
CA GLY A 251 14.59 15.05 17.67
C GLY A 251 14.07 16.27 16.91
N THR A 252 13.20 17.02 17.57
CA THR A 252 12.39 18.09 16.95
C THR A 252 13.21 19.17 16.27
N GLU A 253 14.34 19.57 16.85
CA GLU A 253 15.14 20.67 16.31
C GLU A 253 15.86 20.27 15.00
N LEU A 254 16.48 19.08 14.94
CA LEU A 254 17.08 18.59 13.70
C LEU A 254 16.02 18.38 12.61
N VAL A 255 14.84 17.85 12.97
CA VAL A 255 13.71 17.72 12.03
C VAL A 255 13.33 19.07 11.45
N ARG A 256 13.15 20.11 12.29
CA ARG A 256 12.82 21.46 11.84
C ARG A 256 13.87 22.02 10.88
N GLN A 257 15.15 21.77 11.16
CA GLN A 257 16.24 22.19 10.29
C GLN A 257 16.20 21.46 8.93
N VAL A 258 15.97 20.14 8.90
CA VAL A 258 15.79 19.38 7.65
C VAL A 258 14.62 19.93 6.83
N MET A 259 13.45 20.13 7.45
CA MET A 259 12.27 20.67 6.77
C MET A 259 12.49 22.07 6.19
N THR A 260 13.42 22.84 6.78
CA THR A 260 13.77 24.19 6.34
C THR A 260 14.82 24.21 5.24
N LYS A 261 15.88 23.43 5.41
CA LYS A 261 17.12 23.56 4.63
C LYS A 261 17.23 22.55 3.49
N CYS A 262 16.49 21.45 3.53
CA CYS A 262 16.50 20.44 2.48
C CYS A 262 15.31 20.60 1.53
N CYS A 263 15.53 20.27 0.26
CA CYS A 263 14.43 19.93 -0.64
C CYS A 263 13.94 18.52 -0.32
N LEU A 264 12.63 18.31 -0.29
CA LEU A 264 12.04 17.02 0.03
C LEU A 264 11.11 16.64 -1.12
N PHE A 265 11.26 15.45 -1.69
CA PHE A 265 10.23 14.90 -2.58
C PHE A 265 9.49 13.76 -1.89
N MET A 266 8.17 13.69 -2.09
CA MET A 266 7.36 12.60 -1.54
C MET A 266 6.13 12.32 -2.40
N PRO A 267 5.78 11.04 -2.62
CA PRO A 267 4.53 10.66 -3.23
C PRO A 267 3.41 10.59 -2.18
N PHE A 268 2.16 10.69 -2.65
CA PHE A 268 1.00 10.78 -1.76
C PHE A 268 0.74 9.52 -0.97
N GLN A 269 0.91 8.35 -1.59
CA GLN A 269 0.45 7.10 -0.98
C GLN A 269 1.23 6.64 0.24
N LYS A 270 2.45 7.15 0.48
CA LYS A 270 3.17 6.78 1.70
C LYS A 270 2.84 7.78 2.81
N ALA A 271 3.81 8.53 3.31
CA ALA A 271 3.66 9.39 4.50
C ALA A 271 2.42 10.31 4.51
N ILE A 272 2.00 10.81 3.35
CA ILE A 272 0.83 11.71 3.24
C ILE A 272 -0.50 10.94 3.45
N GLY A 273 -0.55 9.64 3.11
CA GLY A 273 -1.76 8.82 3.20
C GLY A 273 -2.79 9.11 2.09
N GLY A 274 -2.35 9.72 0.98
CA GLY A 274 -3.20 10.04 -0.18
C GLY A 274 -3.23 8.93 -1.24
N ILE A 275 -3.83 9.22 -2.38
CA ILE A 275 -3.93 8.26 -3.51
C ILE A 275 -2.62 8.17 -4.28
N SER A 276 -2.25 6.97 -4.75
CA SER A 276 -1.02 6.76 -5.51
C SER A 276 -1.04 7.44 -6.88
N GLY A 277 0.15 7.61 -7.47
CA GLY A 277 0.31 8.20 -8.81
C GLY A 277 0.57 9.70 -8.82
N TYR A 278 0.68 10.34 -7.65
CA TYR A 278 0.99 11.76 -7.50
C TYR A 278 2.23 11.96 -6.63
N PHE A 279 2.94 13.07 -6.84
CA PHE A 279 4.05 13.49 -5.99
C PHE A 279 3.98 14.98 -5.71
N ILE A 280 4.62 15.39 -4.62
CA ILE A 280 5.04 16.77 -4.37
C ILE A 280 6.55 16.85 -4.17
N VAL A 281 7.10 18.03 -4.43
CA VAL A 281 8.48 18.37 -4.08
C VAL A 281 8.50 19.74 -3.40
N SER A 282 8.92 19.78 -2.15
CA SER A 282 9.21 21.03 -1.44
C SER A 282 10.61 21.50 -1.81
N PHE A 283 10.73 22.75 -2.26
CA PHE A 283 12.00 23.36 -2.64
C PHE A 283 12.32 24.55 -1.74
N THR A 284 13.59 24.65 -1.35
CA THR A 284 14.11 25.88 -0.72
C THR A 284 14.19 27.02 -1.75
N PRO A 285 14.19 28.29 -1.31
CA PRO A 285 14.37 29.42 -2.22
C PRO A 285 15.65 29.34 -3.06
N ALA A 286 16.76 28.92 -2.45
CA ALA A 286 18.04 28.79 -3.13
C ALA A 286 18.02 27.68 -4.18
N ALA A 287 17.35 26.56 -3.90
CA ALA A 287 17.16 25.48 -4.86
C ALA A 287 16.28 25.91 -6.06
N LEU A 288 15.20 26.67 -5.83
CA LEU A 288 14.41 27.24 -6.94
C LEU A 288 15.23 28.20 -7.80
N ALA A 289 16.11 29.00 -7.17
CA ALA A 289 17.05 29.85 -7.91
C ALA A 289 18.03 29.01 -8.76
N LEU A 290 18.51 27.88 -8.24
CA LEU A 290 19.31 26.93 -9.02
C LEU A 290 18.50 26.35 -10.19
N VAL A 291 17.24 25.95 -9.97
CA VAL A 291 16.36 25.47 -11.05
C VAL A 291 16.22 26.54 -12.13
N GLU A 292 15.94 27.79 -11.77
CA GLU A 292 15.86 28.92 -12.71
C GLU A 292 17.14 29.08 -13.54
N ARG A 293 18.31 29.03 -12.88
CA ARG A 293 19.61 29.10 -13.58
C ARG A 293 19.79 27.93 -14.55
N ASN A 294 19.51 26.70 -14.11
CA ASN A 294 19.66 25.50 -14.92
C ASN A 294 18.72 25.50 -16.13
N GLN A 295 17.52 26.07 -16.01
CA GLN A 295 16.53 26.07 -17.10
C GLN A 295 16.78 27.10 -18.20
N LYS A 296 17.67 28.07 -17.97
CA LYS A 296 18.18 28.98 -19.01
C LYS A 296 18.99 28.24 -20.07
N THR A 297 19.80 27.27 -19.62
CA THR A 297 20.60 26.39 -20.48
C THR A 297 20.46 24.95 -19.98
N PRO A 298 19.34 24.25 -20.30
CA PRO A 298 19.10 22.91 -19.79
C PRO A 298 20.14 21.91 -20.29
N SER A 299 20.56 20.99 -19.42
CA SER A 299 21.46 19.88 -19.78
C SER A 299 20.82 18.82 -20.67
N TRP A 300 19.49 18.75 -20.67
CA TRP A 300 18.71 17.73 -21.36
C TRP A 300 17.30 18.25 -21.67
N ALA A 301 16.62 17.56 -22.58
CA ALA A 301 15.20 17.78 -22.81
C ALA A 301 14.39 17.17 -21.65
N ILE A 302 13.61 18.00 -20.97
CA ILE A 302 12.69 17.54 -19.92
C ILE A 302 11.32 17.25 -20.56
N PRO A 303 10.76 16.04 -20.41
CA PRO A 303 9.39 15.75 -20.86
C PRO A 303 8.38 16.69 -20.20
N ARG A 304 7.35 17.12 -20.95
CA ARG A 304 6.39 18.12 -20.49
C ARG A 304 5.71 17.77 -19.16
N GLN A 305 5.41 16.49 -18.93
CA GLN A 305 4.80 15.98 -17.69
C GLN A 305 5.72 16.14 -16.46
N LEU A 306 7.02 16.26 -16.67
CA LEU A 306 8.03 16.36 -15.62
C LEU A 306 8.53 17.81 -15.41
N LYS A 307 8.07 18.78 -16.22
CA LYS A 307 8.55 20.17 -16.13
C LYS A 307 7.89 20.92 -14.97
N ILE A 308 8.72 21.52 -14.13
CA ILE A 308 8.26 22.48 -13.11
C ILE A 308 8.55 23.94 -13.50
N ALA A 309 9.51 24.19 -14.39
CA ALA A 309 9.70 25.49 -15.00
C ALA A 309 8.99 25.53 -16.36
N ALA A 310 7.98 26.39 -16.50
CA ALA A 310 7.18 26.51 -17.71
C ALA A 310 7.59 27.77 -18.51
N PRO A 311 7.38 27.78 -19.85
CA PRO A 311 7.55 29.01 -20.64
C PRO A 311 6.62 30.11 -20.13
N VAL A 312 7.17 31.31 -19.90
CA VAL A 312 6.39 32.49 -19.47
C VAL A 312 5.43 32.94 -20.59
N ASP A 313 5.91 32.93 -21.83
CA ASP A 313 5.08 33.14 -23.02
C ASP A 313 4.77 31.81 -23.70
N ALA A 314 3.51 31.37 -23.60
CA ALA A 314 3.04 30.13 -24.22
C ALA A 314 3.17 30.11 -25.76
N LYS A 315 3.29 31.28 -26.40
CA LYS A 315 3.53 31.41 -27.85
C LYS A 315 5.01 31.21 -28.21
N LYS A 316 5.92 31.24 -27.24
CA LYS A 316 7.36 31.03 -27.40
C LYS A 316 7.86 29.86 -26.54
N PRO A 317 7.34 28.63 -26.71
CA PRO A 317 7.64 27.50 -25.82
C PRO A 317 9.09 27.00 -25.90
N LEU A 318 9.80 27.33 -26.99
CA LEU A 318 11.18 26.89 -27.23
C LEU A 318 12.21 27.98 -26.94
N THR A 319 11.90 29.23 -27.29
CA THR A 319 12.84 30.37 -27.26
C THR A 319 12.53 31.40 -26.18
N GLY A 320 11.34 31.36 -25.59
CA GLY A 320 10.93 32.25 -24.52
C GLY A 320 11.58 31.90 -23.18
N GLU A 321 11.58 32.86 -22.27
CA GLU A 321 11.98 32.66 -20.89
C GLU A 321 11.15 31.54 -20.25
N ARG A 322 11.81 30.71 -19.44
CA ARG A 322 11.18 29.68 -18.62
C ARG A 322 11.32 30.09 -17.17
N SER A 323 10.26 29.91 -16.38
CA SER A 323 10.28 30.24 -14.97
C SER A 323 9.47 29.25 -14.15
N VAL A 324 9.91 29.03 -12.90
CA VAL A 324 9.15 28.31 -11.89
C VAL A 324 7.92 29.11 -11.42
N ASN A 325 7.91 30.44 -11.61
CA ASN A 325 6.82 31.32 -11.18
C ASN A 325 5.54 31.20 -12.01
N VAL A 326 5.55 30.40 -13.08
CA VAL A 326 4.38 30.04 -13.88
C VAL A 326 4.18 28.51 -13.94
N GLY A 327 4.93 27.78 -13.11
CA GLY A 327 4.90 26.32 -13.00
C GLY A 327 3.82 25.80 -12.06
N PRO A 328 3.65 24.47 -11.96
CA PRO A 328 2.72 23.80 -11.05
C PRO A 328 3.20 23.84 -9.60
N ILE A 329 3.38 25.04 -9.06
CA ILE A 329 3.98 25.31 -7.75
C ILE A 329 3.00 26.06 -6.87
N TYR A 330 2.79 25.55 -5.66
CA TYR A 330 2.07 26.22 -4.59
C TYR A 330 2.99 27.20 -3.87
N ASP A 331 2.55 28.45 -3.75
CA ASP A 331 3.17 29.50 -2.97
C ASP A 331 2.41 29.68 -1.64
N PRO A 332 2.96 29.20 -0.51
CA PRO A 332 2.29 29.26 0.78
C PRO A 332 2.25 30.65 1.41
N ALA A 333 3.06 31.60 0.92
CA ALA A 333 3.03 32.98 1.43
C ALA A 333 1.81 33.73 0.89
N GLN A 334 1.40 33.41 -0.33
CA GLN A 334 0.23 33.99 -1.00
C GLN A 334 -0.99 33.07 -0.99
N ASP A 335 -0.82 31.84 -0.50
CA ASP A 335 -1.84 30.80 -0.49
C ASP A 335 -2.49 30.60 -1.87
N LYS A 336 -1.64 30.37 -2.89
CA LYS A 336 -2.08 30.22 -4.27
C LYS A 336 -1.17 29.31 -5.07
N MET A 337 -1.71 28.71 -6.13
CA MET A 337 -0.89 28.12 -7.20
C MET A 337 -0.30 29.24 -8.08
N LEU A 338 0.99 29.17 -8.38
CA LEU A 338 1.68 30.11 -9.27
C LEU A 338 1.33 29.88 -10.74
N GLY A 339 1.08 28.63 -11.10
CA GLY A 339 0.62 28.21 -12.41
C GLY A 339 -0.29 26.99 -12.29
N GLY A 340 -1.03 26.73 -13.36
CA GLY A 340 -1.88 25.54 -13.44
C GLY A 340 -1.04 24.28 -13.62
N VAL A 341 -1.60 23.14 -13.20
CA VAL A 341 -0.97 21.85 -13.47
C VAL A 341 -1.23 21.45 -14.93
N ILE A 342 -0.21 20.92 -15.60
CA ILE A 342 -0.18 20.82 -17.06
C ILE A 342 -1.15 19.75 -17.61
N ASN A 343 -1.49 18.76 -16.80
CA ASN A 343 -2.21 17.53 -17.12
C ASN A 343 -3.54 17.42 -16.37
N THR A 344 -4.37 16.46 -16.79
CA THR A 344 -5.66 16.13 -16.14
C THR A 344 -5.39 15.33 -14.85
N PHE A 345 -5.70 15.90 -13.69
CA PHE A 345 -5.61 15.23 -12.38
C PHE A 345 -6.98 14.70 -11.96
N SER A 346 -6.97 13.66 -11.12
CA SER A 346 -8.18 13.27 -10.39
C SER A 346 -8.43 14.26 -9.26
N THR A 347 -9.44 15.10 -9.41
CA THR A 347 -9.93 16.00 -8.36
C THR A 347 -10.49 15.21 -7.17
N LEU A 348 -11.07 14.02 -7.40
CA LEU A 348 -11.44 13.10 -6.32
C LEU A 348 -10.22 12.67 -5.49
N ALA A 349 -9.10 12.31 -6.14
CA ALA A 349 -7.89 11.92 -5.42
C ALA A 349 -7.36 13.06 -4.53
N PHE A 350 -7.45 14.32 -5.00
CA PHE A 350 -7.05 15.50 -4.22
C PHE A 350 -7.98 15.75 -3.03
N ALA A 351 -9.29 15.63 -3.25
CA ALA A 351 -10.28 15.76 -2.19
C ALA A 351 -10.12 14.66 -1.12
N GLU A 352 -9.96 13.41 -1.53
CA GLU A 352 -9.73 12.26 -0.64
C GLU A 352 -8.42 12.40 0.15
N THR A 353 -7.36 12.88 -0.49
CA THR A 353 -6.08 13.15 0.18
C THR A 353 -6.24 14.24 1.26
N THR A 354 -6.96 15.32 0.94
CA THR A 354 -7.24 16.40 1.89
C THR A 354 -8.06 15.90 3.08
N PHE A 355 -9.14 15.16 2.81
CA PHE A 355 -9.99 14.57 3.84
C PHE A 355 -9.23 13.59 4.73
N GLY A 356 -8.45 12.68 4.12
CA GLY A 356 -7.63 11.70 4.83
C GLY A 356 -6.62 12.36 5.76
N LEU A 357 -5.97 13.43 5.30
CA LEU A 357 -4.99 14.19 6.09
C LEU A 357 -5.64 14.86 7.31
N LEU A 358 -6.78 15.54 7.12
CA LEU A 358 -7.54 16.16 8.22
C LEU A 358 -8.03 15.13 9.24
N ARG A 359 -8.43 13.94 8.78
CA ARG A 359 -8.83 12.84 9.66
C ARG A 359 -7.64 12.28 10.44
N ALA A 360 -6.48 12.11 9.79
CA ALA A 360 -5.26 11.66 10.43
C ALA A 360 -4.81 12.65 11.52
N GLU A 361 -4.82 13.95 11.23
CA GLU A 361 -4.53 15.00 12.21
C GLU A 361 -5.50 14.95 13.40
N LYS A 362 -6.81 14.83 13.15
CA LYS A 362 -7.79 14.71 14.23
C LYS A 362 -7.56 13.49 15.11
N ARG A 363 -7.12 12.37 14.53
CA ARG A 363 -6.89 11.11 15.26
C ARG A 363 -5.58 11.09 16.03
N ILE A 364 -4.53 11.74 15.51
CA ILE A 364 -3.16 11.58 15.99
C ILE A 364 -2.63 12.84 16.65
N GLY A 365 -2.96 14.01 16.10
CA GLY A 365 -2.39 15.30 16.48
C GLY A 365 -1.38 15.81 15.45
N SER A 366 -0.42 16.61 15.91
CA SER A 366 0.56 17.29 15.07
C SER A 366 1.59 16.32 14.45
N ILE A 367 2.36 16.82 13.49
CA ILE A 367 3.47 16.08 12.91
C ILE A 367 4.57 15.73 13.93
N ALA A 368 4.76 16.57 14.95
CA ALA A 368 5.68 16.27 16.06
C ALA A 368 5.22 15.04 16.84
N GLU A 369 3.92 14.91 17.10
CA GLU A 369 3.33 13.74 17.76
C GLU A 369 3.42 12.49 16.88
N LEU A 370 3.20 12.63 15.57
CA LEU A 370 3.37 11.53 14.61
C LEU A 370 4.81 11.00 14.62
N ASN A 371 5.81 11.89 14.56
CA ASN A 371 7.23 11.51 14.66
C ASN A 371 7.55 10.84 16.01
N ARG A 372 7.05 11.39 17.13
CA ARG A 372 7.24 10.82 18.46
C ARG A 372 6.70 9.40 18.56
N ARG A 373 5.49 9.16 18.04
CA ARG A 373 4.88 7.83 17.99
C ARG A 373 5.68 6.86 17.11
N ALA A 374 6.17 7.31 15.95
CA ALA A 374 7.01 6.49 15.08
C ALA A 374 8.31 6.05 15.78
N ALA A 375 8.97 6.97 16.49
CA ALA A 375 10.14 6.66 17.32
C ALA A 375 9.80 5.68 18.45
N ALA A 376 8.71 5.90 19.19
CA ALA A 376 8.29 4.99 20.26
C ALA A 376 7.98 3.57 19.74
N ASN A 377 7.35 3.45 18.56
CA ASN A 377 7.10 2.17 17.92
C ASN A 377 8.42 1.44 17.56
N ARG A 378 9.40 2.16 17.01
CA ARG A 378 10.75 1.63 16.76
C ARG A 378 11.41 1.14 18.06
N ASP A 379 11.33 1.92 19.13
CA ASP A 379 11.96 1.58 20.40
C ASP A 379 11.32 0.34 21.05
N ALA A 380 10.00 0.23 21.00
CA ALA A 380 9.28 -0.95 21.47
C ALA A 380 9.69 -2.23 20.72
N ILE A 381 9.90 -2.14 19.40
CA ILE A 381 10.39 -3.26 18.59
C ILE A 381 11.83 -3.61 18.97
N ASN A 382 12.69 -2.61 19.19
CA ASN A 382 14.06 -2.84 19.63
C ASN A 382 14.11 -3.60 20.96
N GLU A 383 13.30 -3.16 21.94
CA GLU A 383 13.20 -3.79 23.25
C GLU A 383 12.66 -5.22 23.13
N TRP A 384 11.55 -5.41 22.41
CA TRP A 384 10.96 -6.75 22.21
C TRP A 384 11.93 -7.71 21.53
N ALA A 385 12.61 -7.27 20.47
CA ALA A 385 13.57 -8.11 19.74
C ALA A 385 14.80 -8.46 20.61
N SER A 386 15.27 -7.54 21.46
CA SER A 386 16.39 -7.82 22.38
C SER A 386 16.08 -8.92 23.40
N ASN A 387 14.80 -9.09 23.74
CA ASN A 387 14.30 -10.09 24.68
C ASN A 387 13.75 -11.35 24.00
N ASN A 388 13.86 -11.45 22.67
CA ASN A 388 13.30 -12.56 21.91
C ASN A 388 14.39 -13.35 21.17
N PRO A 389 14.61 -14.63 21.52
CA PRO A 389 15.67 -15.43 20.91
C PRO A 389 15.37 -15.86 19.47
N LEU A 390 14.11 -15.81 19.03
CA LEU A 390 13.66 -16.29 17.71
C LEU A 390 13.78 -15.21 16.64
N PHE A 391 13.81 -13.93 17.00
CA PHE A 391 13.81 -12.83 16.05
C PHE A 391 15.06 -11.99 16.17
N GLU A 392 15.58 -11.52 15.04
CA GLU A 392 16.60 -10.50 14.97
C GLU A 392 16.17 -9.37 14.03
N LEU A 393 16.65 -8.15 14.30
CA LEU A 393 16.41 -7.00 13.43
C LEU A 393 17.37 -7.03 12.24
N GLY A 394 16.84 -6.79 11.04
CA GLY A 394 17.61 -6.81 9.80
C GLY A 394 18.64 -5.68 9.68
N VAL A 395 18.50 -4.63 10.50
CA VAL A 395 19.45 -3.51 10.57
C VAL A 395 20.23 -3.61 11.87
N ALA A 396 21.53 -3.90 11.76
CA ALA A 396 22.41 -4.11 12.91
C ALA A 396 22.60 -2.82 13.73
N ASP A 397 22.96 -1.72 13.06
CA ASP A 397 23.17 -0.43 13.67
C ASP A 397 21.88 0.14 14.26
N THR A 398 21.86 0.27 15.59
CA THR A 398 20.70 0.74 16.33
C THR A 398 20.31 2.15 15.94
N GLU A 399 21.27 3.06 15.67
CA GLU A 399 20.99 4.47 15.36
C GLU A 399 20.33 4.64 13.99
N ARG A 400 20.63 3.73 13.05
CA ARG A 400 20.15 3.75 11.67
C ARG A 400 18.91 2.89 11.42
N ARG A 401 18.34 2.26 12.46
CA ARG A 401 17.05 1.56 12.34
C ARG A 401 15.93 2.54 12.00
N GLY A 402 15.14 2.19 10.99
CA GLY A 402 14.01 2.97 10.54
C GLY A 402 12.88 3.09 11.56
N ALA A 403 12.16 4.22 11.53
CA ALA A 403 10.96 4.44 12.35
C ALA A 403 9.63 4.31 11.56
N ALA A 404 9.69 4.24 10.22
CA ALA A 404 8.50 4.03 9.38
C ALA A 404 8.26 2.54 9.08
N VAL A 405 9.34 1.80 8.88
CA VAL A 405 9.34 0.38 8.50
C VAL A 405 10.37 -0.34 9.34
N THR A 406 10.04 -1.56 9.76
CA THR A 406 10.99 -2.50 10.36
C THR A 406 11.19 -3.70 9.45
N LEU A 407 12.37 -4.32 9.57
CA LEU A 407 12.76 -5.55 8.91
C LEU A 407 13.14 -6.56 9.99
N LEU A 408 12.42 -7.68 10.05
CA LEU A 408 12.61 -8.75 11.04
C LEU A 408 13.02 -10.03 10.34
N LYS A 409 14.02 -10.71 10.89
CA LYS A 409 14.49 -12.02 10.44
C LYS A 409 14.29 -13.04 11.55
N ILE A 410 13.93 -14.25 11.16
CA ILE A 410 13.86 -15.40 12.06
C ILE A 410 15.26 -16.00 12.22
N LYS A 411 15.61 -16.25 13.48
CA LYS A 411 16.82 -16.92 13.94
C LYS A 411 16.44 -18.20 14.68
N ASP A 412 15.90 -19.16 13.95
CA ASP A 412 15.56 -20.48 14.51
C ASP A 412 16.78 -21.41 14.40
N ALA A 413 17.44 -21.67 15.53
CA ALA A 413 18.63 -22.51 15.59
C ALA A 413 18.38 -23.97 15.16
N ASP A 414 17.13 -24.44 15.23
CA ASP A 414 16.78 -25.80 14.83
C ASP A 414 16.52 -25.92 13.30
N ILE A 415 16.42 -24.80 12.58
CA ILE A 415 16.16 -24.75 11.13
C ILE A 415 17.37 -24.18 10.40
N THR A 416 18.23 -25.06 9.90
CA THR A 416 19.45 -24.68 9.17
C THR A 416 19.34 -24.85 7.65
N ASP A 417 18.30 -25.52 7.16
CA ASP A 417 18.00 -25.68 5.73
C ASP A 417 17.28 -24.44 5.17
N PRO A 418 17.89 -23.67 4.24
CA PRO A 418 17.27 -22.49 3.66
C PRO A 418 15.94 -22.76 2.94
N ALA A 419 15.79 -23.94 2.32
CA ALA A 419 14.55 -24.29 1.61
C ALA A 419 13.41 -24.58 2.60
N LEU A 420 13.73 -25.23 3.72
CA LEU A 420 12.80 -25.47 4.80
C LEU A 420 12.38 -24.15 5.46
N HIS A 421 13.35 -23.27 5.77
CA HIS A 421 13.11 -21.92 6.30
C HIS A 421 12.16 -21.13 5.39
N ALA A 422 12.45 -21.06 4.08
CA ALA A 422 11.62 -20.32 3.12
C ALA A 422 10.17 -20.83 3.07
N ARG A 423 9.95 -22.14 3.19
CA ARG A 423 8.61 -22.73 3.27
C ARG A 423 7.89 -22.35 4.56
N ILE A 424 8.58 -22.37 5.70
CA ILE A 424 8.00 -21.93 6.98
C ILE A 424 7.60 -20.46 6.90
N ILE A 425 8.47 -19.58 6.39
CA ILE A 425 8.16 -18.15 6.22
C ILE A 425 6.98 -17.94 5.25
N THR A 426 6.85 -18.76 4.21
CA THR A 426 5.72 -18.68 3.29
C THR A 426 4.42 -19.07 4.00
N ARG A 427 4.42 -20.19 4.73
CA ARG A 427 3.26 -20.65 5.51
C ARG A 427 2.89 -19.69 6.65
N SER A 428 3.87 -19.06 7.29
CA SER A 428 3.60 -18.11 8.38
C SER A 428 2.91 -16.86 7.86
N LYS A 429 3.28 -16.37 6.68
CA LYS A 429 2.59 -15.27 6.00
C LYS A 429 1.14 -15.63 5.63
N GLN A 430 0.87 -16.88 5.22
CA GLN A 430 -0.50 -17.37 5.00
C GLN A 430 -1.31 -17.42 6.31
N MET A 431 -0.68 -17.86 7.41
CA MET A 431 -1.29 -17.89 8.73
C MET A 431 -1.60 -16.49 9.26
N LEU A 432 -0.72 -15.50 9.04
CA LEU A 432 -0.94 -14.10 9.44
C LEU A 432 -2.07 -13.42 8.66
N ALA A 433 -2.27 -13.83 7.41
CA ALA A 433 -3.31 -13.36 6.52
C ALA A 433 -4.64 -14.10 6.76
N TYR A 434 -5.58 -13.95 5.82
CA TYR A 434 -6.90 -14.59 5.88
C TYR A 434 -6.91 -16.01 5.30
N ASP A 435 -5.83 -16.44 4.63
CA ASP A 435 -5.77 -17.71 3.90
C ASP A 435 -5.81 -18.93 4.84
N GLY A 436 -5.04 -18.88 5.94
CA GLY A 436 -4.83 -20.04 6.80
C GLY A 436 -3.88 -21.07 6.21
N ILE A 437 -3.75 -22.22 6.88
CA ILE A 437 -2.89 -23.34 6.45
C ILE A 437 -3.61 -24.66 6.64
N THR A 438 -3.33 -25.63 5.77
CA THR A 438 -3.92 -26.97 5.84
C THR A 438 -2.85 -27.98 6.21
N HIS A 439 -3.11 -28.76 7.26
CA HIS A 439 -2.24 -29.81 7.76
C HIS A 439 -2.30 -31.05 6.86
N PRO A 440 -1.27 -31.93 6.86
CA PRO A 440 -1.27 -33.17 6.08
C PRO A 440 -2.42 -34.14 6.41
N ASN A 441 -3.01 -34.04 7.60
CA ASN A 441 -4.20 -34.82 8.00
C ASN A 441 -5.53 -34.26 7.41
N GLY A 442 -5.47 -33.18 6.63
CA GLY A 442 -6.62 -32.51 6.00
C GLY A 442 -7.32 -31.46 6.87
N GLU A 443 -6.85 -31.22 8.09
CA GLU A 443 -7.38 -30.18 8.97
C GLU A 443 -6.93 -28.80 8.50
N HIS A 444 -7.89 -27.87 8.34
CA HIS A 444 -7.60 -26.50 7.95
C HIS A 444 -7.61 -25.58 9.17
N GLU A 445 -6.48 -24.96 9.45
CA GLU A 445 -6.34 -23.91 10.44
C GLU A 445 -6.61 -22.56 9.78
N LYS A 446 -7.64 -21.86 10.27
CA LYS A 446 -8.06 -20.57 9.73
C LYS A 446 -6.96 -19.51 9.92
N GLY A 447 -6.75 -18.68 8.92
CA GLY A 447 -5.85 -17.52 9.01
C GLY A 447 -6.29 -16.53 10.10
N LEU A 448 -5.32 -15.94 10.77
CA LEU A 448 -5.52 -15.00 11.88
C LEU A 448 -6.12 -13.69 11.38
N ASP A 449 -5.76 -13.27 10.17
CA ASP A 449 -6.11 -11.99 9.58
C ASP A 449 -5.73 -10.80 10.47
N VAL A 450 -4.45 -10.77 10.85
CA VAL A 450 -3.85 -9.80 11.78
C VAL A 450 -2.66 -9.05 11.16
N ALA A 451 -2.04 -9.61 10.10
CA ALA A 451 -0.96 -8.94 9.38
C ALA A 451 -0.90 -9.38 7.91
N ARG A 452 -1.46 -8.57 7.02
CA ARG A 452 -1.45 -8.74 5.58
C ARG A 452 -0.25 -8.04 4.96
N TYR A 453 0.26 -8.64 3.88
CA TYR A 453 1.26 -8.05 2.98
C TYR A 453 2.61 -7.67 3.63
N VAL A 454 3.01 -8.34 4.72
CA VAL A 454 4.29 -8.11 5.43
C VAL A 454 5.52 -8.68 4.70
N ASN A 455 5.55 -8.54 3.37
CA ASN A 455 6.57 -9.10 2.50
C ASN A 455 7.86 -8.26 2.53
N ALA A 456 8.97 -8.92 2.84
CA ALA A 456 10.31 -8.43 2.56
C ALA A 456 10.61 -8.53 1.06
N PHE A 457 11.49 -7.65 0.56
CA PHE A 457 11.91 -7.67 -0.85
C PHE A 457 12.92 -8.79 -1.09
N PRO A 458 12.90 -9.45 -2.27
CA PRO A 458 13.96 -10.37 -2.65
C PRO A 458 15.34 -9.71 -2.51
N GLY A 459 16.30 -10.41 -1.88
CA GLY A 459 17.65 -9.89 -1.64
C GLY A 459 17.82 -9.04 -0.38
N THR A 460 16.75 -8.69 0.34
CA THR A 460 16.87 -8.01 1.65
C THR A 460 17.11 -9.01 2.79
N PRO A 461 17.84 -8.63 3.85
CA PRO A 461 18.26 -9.56 4.91
C PRO A 461 17.13 -9.96 5.89
N GLY A 462 15.85 -9.81 5.56
CA GLY A 462 14.73 -10.07 6.47
C GLY A 462 13.64 -10.96 5.89
N ASP A 463 12.88 -11.58 6.80
CA ASP A 463 11.76 -12.48 6.47
C ASP A 463 10.42 -11.72 6.43
N TYR A 464 10.25 -10.77 7.36
CA TYR A 464 9.07 -9.92 7.48
C TYR A 464 9.46 -8.46 7.40
N ARG A 465 8.66 -7.70 6.66
CA ARG A 465 8.80 -6.25 6.59
C ARG A 465 7.45 -5.61 6.85
N ALA A 466 7.40 -4.76 7.87
CA ALA A 466 6.15 -4.19 8.35
C ALA A 466 6.26 -2.67 8.48
N TRP A 467 5.18 -1.98 8.09
CA TRP A 467 4.99 -0.57 8.36
C TRP A 467 4.65 -0.36 9.84
N ILE A 468 5.49 0.42 10.52
CA ILE A 468 5.43 0.66 11.97
C ILE A 468 5.31 2.15 12.31
N GLY A 469 5.20 3.02 11.30
CA GLY A 469 5.19 4.48 11.48
C GLY A 469 4.09 4.96 12.42
N GLY A 470 4.17 6.23 12.83
CA GLY A 470 3.35 6.80 13.91
C GLY A 470 1.84 6.78 13.70
N ILE A 471 1.36 6.44 12.49
CA ILE A 471 -0.06 6.17 12.24
C ILE A 471 -0.57 4.98 13.07
N ARG A 472 0.32 4.03 13.39
CA ARG A 472 0.02 2.81 14.15
C ARG A 472 0.06 3.10 15.65
N PRO A 473 -0.95 2.66 16.41
CA PRO A 473 -0.86 2.66 17.87
C PRO A 473 0.19 1.63 18.31
N ILE A 474 0.83 1.83 19.46
CA ILE A 474 1.92 0.96 19.94
C ILE A 474 1.41 -0.44 20.28
N GLU A 475 0.15 -0.54 20.70
CA GLU A 475 -0.54 -1.80 20.99
C GLU A 475 -0.61 -2.69 19.75
N ASP A 476 -0.84 -2.09 18.57
CA ASP A 476 -0.82 -2.80 17.28
C ASP A 476 0.57 -3.35 16.95
N ILE A 477 1.63 -2.62 17.36
CA ILE A 477 3.01 -3.06 17.14
C ILE A 477 3.32 -4.28 17.99
N LEU A 478 2.98 -4.26 19.27
CA LEU A 478 3.19 -5.41 20.16
C LEU A 478 2.35 -6.61 19.73
N ALA A 479 1.08 -6.39 19.39
CA ALA A 479 0.21 -7.44 18.86
C ALA A 479 0.76 -8.04 17.56
N LEU A 480 1.29 -7.22 16.64
CA LEU A 480 1.96 -7.70 15.43
C LEU A 480 3.10 -8.67 15.78
N LEU A 481 4.02 -8.27 16.67
CA LEU A 481 5.20 -9.06 17.00
C LEU A 481 4.84 -10.42 17.62
N ASP A 482 3.86 -10.45 18.53
CA ASP A 482 3.38 -11.70 19.13
C ASP A 482 2.71 -12.60 18.09
N ASN A 483 1.92 -12.02 17.17
CA ASN A 483 1.32 -12.78 16.07
C ASN A 483 2.36 -13.30 15.07
N LEU A 484 3.42 -12.56 14.77
CA LEU A 484 4.53 -13.05 13.93
C LEU A 484 5.17 -14.29 14.56
N LYS A 485 5.43 -14.26 15.87
CA LYS A 485 5.98 -15.40 16.63
C LYS A 485 5.03 -16.60 16.61
N TYR A 486 3.76 -16.39 16.92
CA TYR A 486 2.75 -17.44 16.92
C TYR A 486 2.62 -18.08 15.53
N ALA A 487 2.45 -17.26 14.49
CA ALA A 487 2.27 -17.73 13.12
C ALA A 487 3.50 -18.48 12.59
N TYR A 488 4.72 -18.06 12.98
CA TYR A 488 5.94 -18.82 12.67
C TYR A 488 5.90 -20.23 13.24
N HIS A 489 5.54 -20.40 14.52
CA HIS A 489 5.46 -21.72 15.13
C HIS A 489 4.35 -22.59 14.52
N ARG A 490 3.17 -22.03 14.23
CA ARG A 490 2.09 -22.75 13.52
C ARG A 490 2.53 -23.22 12.14
N ALA A 491 3.21 -22.35 11.40
CA ALA A 491 3.79 -22.69 10.11
C ALA A 491 4.89 -23.77 10.21
N LYS A 492 5.77 -23.67 11.22
CA LYS A 492 6.81 -24.67 11.48
C LYS A 492 6.20 -26.04 11.76
N ILE A 493 5.11 -26.11 12.53
CA ILE A 493 4.36 -27.36 12.75
C ILE A 493 3.95 -27.98 11.41
N VAL A 494 3.20 -27.24 10.58
CA VAL A 494 2.69 -27.76 9.30
C VAL A 494 3.82 -28.22 8.38
N VAL A 495 4.89 -27.43 8.24
CA VAL A 495 6.01 -27.78 7.37
C VAL A 495 6.75 -29.02 7.89
N LEU A 496 6.95 -29.16 9.20
CA LEU A 496 7.54 -30.37 9.78
C LEU A 496 6.62 -31.58 9.63
N GLU A 497 5.31 -31.41 9.76
CA GLU A 497 4.33 -32.47 9.50
C GLU A 497 4.35 -32.91 8.04
N GLU A 498 4.48 -31.98 7.09
CA GLU A 498 4.64 -32.29 5.67
C GLU A 498 5.89 -33.15 5.43
N GLU A 499 7.02 -32.86 6.09
CA GLU A 499 8.23 -33.68 5.99
C GLU A 499 8.08 -35.05 6.68
N LEU A 500 7.48 -35.09 7.86
CA LEU A 500 7.22 -36.32 8.60
C LEU A 500 6.23 -37.24 7.87
N ALA A 501 5.24 -36.68 7.15
CA ALA A 501 4.30 -37.43 6.33
C ALA A 501 5.00 -38.16 5.16
N LYS A 502 6.05 -37.57 4.57
CA LYS A 502 6.89 -38.24 3.56
C LYS A 502 7.62 -39.46 4.15
N GLU A 503 7.84 -39.46 5.45
CA GLU A 503 8.44 -40.56 6.22
C GLU A 503 7.36 -41.51 6.81
N ASN A 504 6.13 -41.46 6.28
CA ASN A 504 4.97 -42.27 6.69
C ASN A 504 4.51 -42.05 8.14
N VAL A 505 4.79 -40.89 8.73
CA VAL A 505 4.21 -40.51 10.04
C VAL A 505 2.83 -39.91 9.81
N THR A 506 1.82 -40.46 10.50
CA THR A 506 0.43 -39.98 10.44
C THR A 506 0.08 -39.13 11.65
N PHE A 507 -0.79 -38.14 11.46
CA PHE A 507 -1.26 -37.25 12.52
C PHE A 507 -2.76 -37.44 12.74
N PRO A 508 -3.24 -37.53 14.00
CA PRO A 508 -4.66 -37.57 14.27
C PRO A 508 -5.31 -36.26 13.81
N VAL A 509 -6.53 -36.34 13.28
CA VAL A 509 -7.38 -35.16 13.08
C VAL A 509 -7.96 -34.81 14.45
N ALA A 510 -7.83 -33.55 14.89
CA ALA A 510 -8.53 -33.13 16.11
C ALA A 510 -10.02 -33.45 15.91
N ASN A 511 -10.64 -34.15 16.87
CA ASN A 511 -12.04 -34.60 16.79
C ASN A 511 -12.84 -33.54 16.05
N ARG A 512 -13.31 -33.85 14.81
CA ARG A 512 -14.12 -32.94 14.02
C ARG A 512 -15.23 -32.47 14.95
N GLY A 513 -15.13 -31.24 15.48
CA GLY A 513 -16.28 -30.59 16.07
C GLY A 513 -17.36 -30.72 15.02
N GLU A 514 -18.47 -31.36 15.39
CA GLU A 514 -19.53 -31.83 14.47
C GLU A 514 -19.65 -30.83 13.32
N GLY A 515 -19.10 -31.19 12.15
CA GLY A 515 -18.97 -30.24 11.05
C GLY A 515 -20.34 -29.62 10.78
N LEU A 516 -20.40 -28.32 10.49
CA LEU A 516 -21.63 -27.53 10.28
C LEU A 516 -22.91 -28.35 10.49
N VAL A 517 -23.39 -28.42 11.73
CA VAL A 517 -24.61 -29.16 12.03
C VAL A 517 -25.71 -28.61 11.14
N ARG A 518 -26.24 -29.48 10.30
CA ARG A 518 -27.32 -29.17 9.39
C ARG A 518 -28.49 -28.64 10.23
N ARG A 519 -28.86 -27.38 10.02
CA ARG A 519 -30.00 -26.73 10.72
C ARG A 519 -31.32 -26.87 9.97
N ASP A 520 -31.27 -27.49 8.80
CA ASP A 520 -32.43 -27.69 7.95
C ASP A 520 -33.22 -28.91 8.43
N ASP A 521 -34.50 -28.98 8.09
CA ASP A 521 -35.39 -30.06 8.52
C ASP A 521 -35.07 -31.34 7.70
N PRO A 522 -34.60 -32.43 8.34
CA PRO A 522 -34.28 -33.67 7.64
C PRO A 522 -35.52 -34.35 7.04
N ALA A 523 -36.74 -33.95 7.42
CA ALA A 523 -37.98 -34.42 6.81
C ALA A 523 -38.40 -33.63 5.54
N ARG A 524 -37.67 -32.56 5.18
CA ARG A 524 -37.95 -31.72 4.01
C ARG A 524 -36.96 -31.97 2.88
N ALA A 525 -37.44 -31.84 1.63
CA ALA A 525 -36.60 -31.73 0.45
C ALA A 525 -36.49 -30.25 0.07
N TYR A 526 -35.28 -29.71 0.12
CA TYR A 526 -35.02 -28.30 -0.24
C TYR A 526 -34.76 -28.18 -1.73
N LYS A 527 -35.29 -27.14 -2.37
CA LYS A 527 -35.27 -26.92 -3.82
C LYS A 527 -34.60 -25.60 -4.15
N VAL A 528 -33.53 -25.64 -4.93
CA VAL A 528 -32.75 -24.47 -5.34
C VAL A 528 -32.78 -24.36 -6.85
N LEU A 529 -33.26 -23.23 -7.37
CA LEU A 529 -33.22 -22.92 -8.81
C LEU A 529 -31.87 -22.31 -9.18
N VAL A 530 -31.25 -22.74 -10.27
CA VAL A 530 -30.03 -22.13 -10.84
C VAL A 530 -30.37 -21.59 -12.22
N CYS A 531 -30.48 -20.27 -12.34
CA CYS A 531 -31.05 -19.60 -13.52
C CYS A 531 -30.02 -19.21 -14.59
N ASP A 532 -28.73 -19.29 -14.26
CA ASP A 532 -27.66 -18.76 -15.09
C ASP A 532 -26.65 -19.83 -15.44
N LEU A 533 -25.92 -19.59 -16.53
CA LEU A 533 -24.83 -20.42 -17.00
C LEU A 533 -23.78 -20.67 -15.92
N ILE A 534 -23.51 -21.94 -15.63
CA ILE A 534 -22.40 -22.37 -14.77
C ILE A 534 -21.40 -23.19 -15.59
N GLY A 535 -20.11 -22.87 -15.42
CA GLY A 535 -19.03 -23.40 -16.25
C GLY A 535 -18.80 -22.53 -17.50
N LEU A 536 -17.59 -21.98 -17.63
CA LEU A 536 -17.19 -21.14 -18.78
C LEU A 536 -16.77 -21.95 -20.02
N LYS A 537 -16.72 -23.28 -19.89
CA LYS A 537 -16.29 -24.20 -20.95
C LYS A 537 -17.52 -24.86 -21.57
N LEU A 538 -17.61 -24.81 -22.89
CA LEU A 538 -18.63 -25.55 -23.63
C LEU A 538 -18.23 -27.03 -23.73
N ALA A 539 -19.20 -27.92 -23.59
CA ALA A 539 -19.09 -29.33 -23.90
C ALA A 539 -19.00 -29.54 -25.42
N LYS A 540 -18.72 -30.79 -25.83
CA LYS A 540 -18.56 -31.17 -27.25
C LYS A 540 -19.81 -30.91 -28.11
N ASP A 541 -20.98 -30.81 -27.48
CA ASP A 541 -22.27 -30.49 -28.11
C ASP A 541 -22.56 -28.98 -28.17
N GLY A 542 -21.61 -28.13 -27.77
CA GLY A 542 -21.75 -26.68 -27.75
C GLY A 542 -22.58 -26.14 -26.59
N LYS A 543 -23.03 -27.01 -25.65
CA LYS A 543 -23.77 -26.60 -24.46
C LYS A 543 -22.84 -26.28 -23.29
N PRO A 544 -23.26 -25.45 -22.33
CA PRO A 544 -22.50 -25.16 -21.12
C PRO A 544 -22.25 -26.43 -20.29
N ASP A 545 -20.99 -26.65 -19.90
CA ASP A 545 -20.60 -27.83 -19.12
C ASP A 545 -20.73 -27.58 -17.60
N ALA A 546 -21.84 -28.06 -17.02
CA ALA A 546 -22.11 -28.00 -15.59
C ALA A 546 -21.51 -29.17 -14.78
N SER A 547 -20.69 -30.05 -15.39
CA SER A 547 -20.26 -31.32 -14.77
C SER A 547 -19.44 -31.13 -13.49
N GLU A 548 -18.59 -30.10 -13.41
CA GLU A 548 -17.81 -29.79 -12.22
C GLU A 548 -18.69 -29.38 -11.04
N VAL A 549 -19.68 -28.51 -11.30
CA VAL A 549 -20.62 -28.06 -10.27
C VAL A 549 -21.51 -29.21 -9.82
N LYS A 550 -21.99 -30.02 -10.76
CA LYS A 550 -22.73 -31.25 -10.45
C LYS A 550 -21.92 -32.16 -9.53
N ALA A 551 -20.66 -32.46 -9.88
CA ALA A 551 -19.79 -33.31 -9.08
C ALA A 551 -19.57 -32.73 -7.68
N HIS A 552 -19.41 -31.41 -7.57
CA HIS A 552 -19.28 -30.73 -6.27
C HIS A 552 -20.55 -30.87 -5.42
N VAL A 553 -21.72 -30.60 -5.99
CA VAL A 553 -23.02 -30.72 -5.31
C VAL A 553 -23.24 -32.14 -4.80
N GLU A 554 -22.99 -33.13 -5.66
CA GLU A 554 -23.16 -34.56 -5.31
C GLU A 554 -22.15 -35.00 -4.25
N ALA A 555 -20.89 -34.55 -4.32
CA ALA A 555 -19.87 -34.83 -3.30
C ALA A 555 -20.21 -34.22 -1.93
N LYS A 556 -20.98 -33.12 -1.89
CA LYS A 556 -21.52 -32.52 -0.67
C LYS A 556 -22.85 -33.14 -0.22
N GLY A 557 -23.30 -34.18 -0.92
CA GLY A 557 -24.50 -34.93 -0.59
C GLY A 557 -25.80 -34.28 -1.07
N GLY A 558 -25.74 -33.27 -1.93
CA GLY A 558 -26.90 -32.73 -2.66
C GLY A 558 -27.24 -33.54 -3.90
N VAL A 559 -28.28 -33.12 -4.63
CA VAL A 559 -28.73 -33.75 -5.88
C VAL A 559 -28.86 -32.70 -6.95
N PHE A 560 -28.34 -32.98 -8.15
CA PHE A 560 -28.33 -32.03 -9.26
C PHE A 560 -29.24 -32.53 -10.40
N HIS A 561 -30.16 -31.68 -10.82
CA HIS A 561 -31.15 -31.94 -11.87
C HIS A 561 -30.92 -31.02 -13.06
N LEU A 562 -31.06 -31.57 -14.27
CA LEU A 562 -31.11 -30.78 -15.50
C LEU A 562 -32.58 -30.49 -15.83
N GLY A 563 -32.93 -29.21 -15.93
CA GLY A 563 -34.30 -28.78 -16.26
C GLY A 563 -35.18 -28.46 -15.03
N PRO A 564 -36.48 -28.21 -15.27
CA PRO A 564 -37.42 -27.72 -14.27
C PRO A 564 -37.75 -28.75 -13.19
N LEU A 565 -38.33 -28.25 -12.09
CA LEU A 565 -38.94 -29.09 -11.07
C LEU A 565 -40.10 -29.87 -11.70
N ALA A 566 -39.98 -31.20 -11.68
CA ALA A 566 -41.05 -32.10 -12.11
C ALA A 566 -41.95 -32.45 -10.91
N ASP A 567 -41.85 -33.67 -10.39
CA ASP A 567 -42.69 -34.18 -9.31
C ASP A 567 -42.01 -34.00 -7.95
N GLU A 568 -42.48 -33.03 -7.16
CA GLU A 568 -41.94 -32.72 -5.83
C GLU A 568 -42.03 -33.92 -4.87
N ALA A 569 -43.05 -34.76 -4.99
CA ALA A 569 -43.25 -35.90 -4.09
C ALA A 569 -42.16 -36.98 -4.22
N LYS A 570 -41.39 -36.96 -5.33
CA LYS A 570 -40.29 -37.90 -5.59
C LYS A 570 -38.94 -37.41 -5.10
N LEU A 571 -38.85 -36.21 -4.55
CA LEU A 571 -37.59 -35.67 -4.05
C LEU A 571 -37.16 -36.36 -2.75
N ALA A 572 -35.87 -36.65 -2.65
CA ALA A 572 -35.31 -37.27 -1.47
C ALA A 572 -35.32 -36.26 -0.30
N LYS A 573 -36.03 -36.61 0.78
CA LYS A 573 -36.03 -35.81 2.01
C LYS A 573 -34.64 -35.78 2.64
N GLY A 574 -34.35 -34.70 3.36
CA GLY A 574 -33.03 -34.51 3.94
C GLY A 574 -31.97 -34.33 2.86
N LYS A 575 -32.30 -33.68 1.74
CA LYS A 575 -31.36 -33.32 0.67
C LYS A 575 -31.68 -31.93 0.12
N ILE A 576 -30.68 -31.29 -0.46
CA ILE A 576 -30.83 -30.07 -1.24
C ILE A 576 -30.77 -30.47 -2.71
N HIS A 577 -31.82 -30.15 -3.45
CA HIS A 577 -31.99 -30.43 -4.87
C HIS A 577 -31.76 -29.15 -5.67
N PHE A 578 -30.76 -29.15 -6.55
CA PHE A 578 -30.43 -28.05 -7.44
C PHE A 578 -31.00 -28.31 -8.82
N PHE A 579 -31.74 -27.36 -9.36
CA PHE A 579 -32.38 -27.47 -10.67
C PHE A 579 -31.75 -26.46 -11.62
N TYR A 580 -30.98 -26.96 -12.58
CA TYR A 580 -30.23 -26.14 -13.52
C TYR A 580 -31.06 -25.81 -14.76
N GLN A 581 -31.39 -24.53 -14.89
CA GLN A 581 -32.17 -23.95 -15.99
C GLN A 581 -31.54 -22.64 -16.46
N PRO A 582 -30.40 -22.71 -17.17
CA PRO A 582 -29.64 -21.53 -17.58
C PRO A 582 -30.35 -20.69 -18.67
N ASP A 583 -31.38 -21.25 -19.29
CA ASP A 583 -32.11 -20.62 -20.40
C ASP A 583 -33.26 -19.71 -19.91
N LEU A 584 -33.48 -19.62 -18.59
CA LEU A 584 -34.51 -18.73 -18.03
C LEU A 584 -34.08 -17.28 -18.14
N SER A 585 -34.76 -16.50 -18.97
CA SER A 585 -34.36 -15.13 -19.29
C SER A 585 -35.48 -14.10 -19.24
N THR A 586 -36.73 -14.53 -19.45
CA THR A 586 -37.89 -13.64 -19.50
C THR A 586 -38.86 -13.87 -18.35
N GLU A 587 -39.66 -12.84 -18.04
CA GLU A 587 -40.70 -12.93 -17.01
C GLU A 587 -41.71 -14.06 -17.30
N ALA A 588 -42.06 -14.27 -18.57
CA ALA A 588 -42.98 -15.32 -19.00
C ALA A 588 -42.42 -16.74 -18.80
N GLU A 589 -41.09 -16.91 -18.79
CA GLU A 589 -40.43 -18.19 -18.53
C GLU A 589 -40.22 -18.44 -17.03
N ILE A 590 -39.94 -17.37 -16.27
CA ILE A 590 -39.57 -17.44 -14.86
C ILE A 590 -40.81 -17.59 -13.97
N LEU A 591 -41.83 -16.73 -14.13
CA LEU A 591 -42.97 -16.69 -13.21
C LEU A 591 -43.74 -18.00 -13.06
N PRO A 592 -44.01 -18.78 -14.14
CA PRO A 592 -44.73 -20.06 -13.99
C PRO A 592 -44.06 -21.06 -13.04
N GLN A 593 -42.77 -20.84 -12.74
CA GLN A 593 -41.95 -21.73 -11.93
C GLN A 593 -41.59 -21.13 -10.56
N THR A 594 -41.89 -19.85 -10.30
CA THR A 594 -41.40 -19.15 -9.10
C THR A 594 -42.49 -18.39 -8.35
N ASP A 595 -43.64 -18.10 -8.96
CA ASP A 595 -44.71 -17.26 -8.40
C ASP A 595 -45.39 -17.82 -7.14
N LYS A 596 -45.33 -19.14 -6.93
CA LYS A 596 -45.99 -19.85 -5.83
C LYS A 596 -45.01 -20.44 -4.82
N GLY A 597 -43.73 -20.07 -4.89
CA GLY A 597 -42.71 -20.61 -3.99
C GLY A 597 -42.34 -22.06 -4.30
N GLN A 598 -42.42 -22.47 -5.58
CA GLN A 598 -42.05 -23.82 -6.02
C GLN A 598 -40.57 -24.13 -5.75
N TYR A 599 -39.73 -23.11 -5.63
CA TYR A 599 -38.33 -23.22 -5.20
C TYR A 599 -38.14 -22.49 -3.87
N ASP A 600 -37.37 -23.11 -2.99
CA ASP A 600 -37.09 -22.56 -1.67
C ASP A 600 -36.04 -21.44 -1.74
N ALA A 601 -35.09 -21.55 -2.67
CA ALA A 601 -34.06 -20.54 -2.92
C ALA A 601 -33.65 -20.48 -4.40
N VAL A 602 -32.86 -19.46 -4.75
CA VAL A 602 -32.36 -19.24 -6.12
C VAL A 602 -30.87 -18.90 -6.15
N ILE A 603 -30.18 -19.32 -7.21
CA ILE A 603 -28.84 -18.88 -7.59
C ILE A 603 -28.96 -18.18 -8.94
N ALA A 604 -28.63 -16.88 -8.97
CA ALA A 604 -28.66 -16.08 -10.18
C ALA A 604 -27.44 -15.14 -10.30
N ALA A 605 -27.01 -14.88 -11.52
CA ALA A 605 -25.87 -14.04 -11.86
C ALA A 605 -26.29 -12.84 -12.73
N ALA A 606 -26.83 -13.11 -13.92
CA ALA A 606 -27.29 -12.14 -14.89
C ALA A 606 -28.82 -12.12 -15.04
N THR A 607 -29.50 -13.25 -14.84
CA THR A 607 -30.96 -13.34 -14.94
C THR A 607 -31.64 -12.36 -13.99
N PHE A 608 -32.56 -11.56 -14.54
CA PHE A 608 -33.40 -10.65 -13.77
C PHE A 608 -34.60 -11.41 -13.22
N LEU A 609 -34.73 -11.47 -11.90
CA LEU A 609 -35.84 -12.14 -11.24
C LEU A 609 -37.03 -11.16 -11.09
N PRO A 610 -38.19 -11.44 -11.73
CA PRO A 610 -39.35 -10.57 -11.66
C PRO A 610 -39.86 -10.39 -10.23
N LYS A 611 -40.49 -9.24 -9.98
CA LYS A 611 -41.01 -8.85 -8.64
C LYS A 611 -41.90 -9.91 -8.00
N ALA A 612 -42.73 -10.58 -8.79
CA ALA A 612 -43.67 -11.58 -8.33
C ALA A 612 -43.06 -12.97 -8.07
N SER A 613 -41.77 -13.19 -8.35
CA SER A 613 -41.11 -14.45 -7.97
C SER A 613 -41.10 -14.59 -6.44
N ASN A 614 -41.24 -15.79 -5.92
CA ASN A 614 -41.27 -16.08 -4.48
C ASN A 614 -40.24 -17.17 -4.12
N PHE A 615 -39.31 -16.83 -3.22
CA PHE A 615 -38.27 -17.74 -2.72
C PHE A 615 -38.19 -17.64 -1.19
N PRO A 616 -38.85 -18.54 -0.44
CA PRO A 616 -39.07 -18.39 1.00
C PRO A 616 -37.80 -18.46 1.87
N LEU A 617 -36.69 -18.99 1.35
CA LEU A 617 -35.43 -19.15 2.09
C LEU A 617 -34.29 -18.29 1.52
N GLY A 618 -34.56 -17.44 0.53
CA GLY A 618 -33.63 -16.43 0.02
C GLY A 618 -32.96 -16.77 -1.32
N GLY A 619 -31.87 -16.08 -1.63
CA GLY A 619 -31.15 -16.26 -2.90
C GLY A 619 -29.68 -15.91 -2.80
N VAL A 620 -28.86 -16.60 -3.59
CA VAL A 620 -27.43 -16.33 -3.75
C VAL A 620 -27.21 -15.66 -5.09
N ARG A 621 -26.37 -14.64 -5.08
CA ARG A 621 -26.08 -13.84 -6.25
C ARG A 621 -24.59 -13.90 -6.59
N ILE A 622 -24.28 -14.05 -7.88
CA ILE A 622 -22.91 -14.11 -8.40
C ILE A 622 -22.66 -12.85 -9.28
N GLY A 623 -21.95 -11.83 -8.78
CA GLY A 623 -21.60 -10.59 -9.54
C GLY A 623 -21.85 -9.26 -8.78
N ALA A 624 -21.51 -8.10 -9.39
CA ALA A 624 -21.23 -6.83 -8.68
C ALA A 624 -22.25 -5.65 -8.79
N GLY A 625 -23.56 -5.83 -9.04
CA GLY A 625 -24.52 -4.68 -9.05
C GLY A 625 -26.00 -5.03 -8.87
N THR A 626 -26.70 -4.50 -7.86
CA THR A 626 -27.99 -5.01 -7.29
C THR A 626 -29.23 -5.05 -8.21
N GLY A 627 -29.13 -4.63 -9.47
CA GLY A 627 -30.28 -4.40 -10.36
C GLY A 627 -31.06 -5.64 -10.85
N ASN A 628 -30.53 -6.87 -10.70
CA ASN A 628 -31.20 -8.08 -11.20
C ASN A 628 -32.00 -8.86 -10.15
N MET A 629 -31.97 -8.40 -8.90
CA MET A 629 -32.74 -8.97 -7.80
C MET A 629 -34.04 -8.16 -7.62
N GLY A 630 -35.01 -8.36 -8.54
CA GLY A 630 -36.30 -7.66 -8.52
C GLY A 630 -37.42 -8.25 -7.65
N SER A 631 -37.35 -9.53 -7.24
CA SER A 631 -38.34 -10.21 -6.37
C SER A 631 -38.61 -9.47 -5.06
N THR A 632 -39.84 -9.56 -4.57
CA THR A 632 -40.22 -9.12 -3.22
C THR A 632 -39.77 -10.05 -2.09
N SER A 633 -39.08 -11.16 -2.39
CA SER A 633 -38.62 -12.11 -1.36
C SER A 633 -37.46 -11.59 -0.51
N TRP A 634 -36.87 -10.44 -0.88
CA TRP A 634 -35.74 -9.80 -0.20
C TRP A 634 -35.93 -8.30 0.00
#